data_AF-A0A820LVC3-F1
#
_entry.id   AF-A0A820LVC3-F1
#
_cell.length_a   1.000
_cell.length_b   1.000
_cell.length_c   1.000
_cell.angle_alpha   90.00
_cell.angle_beta   90.00
_cell.angle_gamma   90.00
#
_symmetry.space_group_name_H-M   'P 1'
#
loop_
_entity.id
_entity.type
_entity.pdbx_description
1 polymer ?
#
loop_
_entity_poly.entity_id
_entity_poly.type
_entity_poly.pdbx_seq_one_letter_code
_entity_poly.pdbx_strand_id
1 'polypeptide(L)'
;AALDEFNLNLERTNNLITYRINAVFDEITRIPLCDLPEDEPITPGEFLQHTQELCNYASKQIQIKSHHVEDAVLEVIDLLCGDLIDKNGDGDLQVQYSNVDLDFDNDESDGENTSVNDSNSPK
;
A
#
# COMPACT_ATOMS: atom_id res chain seq x y z
N ALA A 1 -17.13 -34.65 9.18
CA ALA A 1 -17.89 -33.38 9.26
C ALA A 1 -17.03 -32.29 9.90
N ALA A 2 -16.96 -32.16 11.23
CA ALA A 2 -16.21 -31.07 11.88
C ALA A 2 -14.68 -31.09 11.61
N LEU A 3 -14.07 -32.28 11.53
CA LEU A 3 -12.64 -32.40 11.19
C LEU A 3 -12.34 -32.01 9.74
N ASP A 4 -13.24 -32.38 8.82
CA ASP A 4 -13.08 -32.08 7.39
C ASP A 4 -13.23 -30.58 7.12
N GLU A 5 -14.16 -29.92 7.82
CA GLU A 5 -14.37 -28.47 7.79
C GLU A 5 -13.16 -27.72 8.35
N PHE A 6 -12.61 -28.16 9.48
CA PHE A 6 -11.38 -27.58 10.03
C PHE A 6 -10.19 -27.69 9.06
N ASN A 7 -9.98 -28.86 8.45
CA ASN A 7 -8.91 -29.07 7.48
C ASN A 7 -9.08 -28.18 6.24
N LEU A 8 -10.32 -27.99 5.77
CA LEU A 8 -10.62 -27.10 4.66
C LEU A 8 -10.31 -25.63 5.01
N ASN A 9 -10.67 -25.18 6.21
CA ASN A 9 -10.34 -23.82 6.65
C ASN A 9 -8.83 -23.63 6.79
N LEU A 10 -8.10 -24.63 7.30
CA LEU A 10 -6.63 -24.59 7.35
C LEU A 10 -6.00 -24.45 5.95
N GLU A 11 -6.50 -25.21 4.97
CA GLU A 11 -6.03 -25.10 3.58
C GLU A 11 -6.31 -23.71 2.99
N ARG A 12 -7.51 -23.16 3.21
CA ARG A 12 -7.89 -21.81 2.77
C ARG A 12 -7.02 -20.73 3.43
N THR A 13 -6.83 -20.78 4.75
CA THR A 13 -5.95 -19.86 5.48
C THR A 13 -4.53 -19.93 4.96
N ASN A 14 -3.98 -21.12 4.72
CA ASN A 14 -2.65 -21.26 4.13
C ASN A 14 -2.54 -20.64 2.74
N ASN A 15 -3.58 -20.77 1.91
CA ASN A 15 -3.61 -20.13 0.59
C ASN A 15 -3.62 -18.61 0.70
N LEU A 16 -4.40 -18.03 1.62
CA LEU A 16 -4.42 -16.58 1.88
C LEU A 16 -3.04 -16.08 2.31
N ILE A 17 -2.43 -16.75 3.30
CA ILE A 17 -1.10 -16.38 3.81
C ILE A 17 -0.05 -16.48 2.70
N THR A 18 -0.03 -17.55 1.94
CA THR A 18 1.02 -17.80 0.94
C THR A 18 0.90 -16.88 -0.27
N TYR A 19 -0.30 -16.78 -0.84
CA TYR A 19 -0.48 -16.20 -2.17
C TYR A 19 -1.09 -14.80 -2.17
N ARG A 20 -1.77 -14.38 -1.10
CA ARG A 20 -2.38 -13.04 -1.03
C ARG A 20 -1.69 -12.12 -0.04
N ILE A 21 -1.05 -12.67 0.99
CA ILE A 21 -0.29 -11.87 1.95
C ILE A 21 1.20 -11.87 1.56
N ASN A 22 1.87 -13.01 1.66
CA ASN A 22 3.33 -13.07 1.47
C ASN A 22 3.74 -12.73 0.04
N ALA A 23 3.04 -13.26 -0.98
CA ALA A 23 3.36 -12.93 -2.36
C ALA A 23 3.16 -11.43 -2.67
N VAL A 24 2.14 -10.78 -2.09
CA VAL A 24 1.91 -9.34 -2.28
C VAL A 24 2.97 -8.51 -1.56
N PHE A 25 3.43 -8.93 -0.37
CA PHE A 25 4.59 -8.29 0.27
C PHE A 25 5.86 -8.43 -0.58
N ASP A 26 6.13 -9.61 -1.13
CA ASP A 26 7.25 -9.81 -2.05
C ASP A 26 7.13 -8.89 -3.27
N GLU A 27 5.93 -8.71 -3.82
CA GLU A 27 5.68 -7.75 -4.89
C GLU A 27 5.96 -6.30 -4.46
N ILE A 28 5.52 -5.88 -3.27
CA ILE A 28 5.79 -4.54 -2.73
C ILE A 28 7.30 -4.29 -2.65
N THR A 29 8.09 -5.25 -2.16
CA THR A 29 9.55 -5.10 -2.04
C THR A 29 10.27 -4.94 -3.38
N ARG A 30 9.61 -5.31 -4.50
CA ARG A 30 10.17 -5.23 -5.85
C ARG A 30 9.79 -3.96 -6.60
N ILE A 31 8.97 -3.09 -6.01
CA ILE A 31 8.57 -1.84 -6.65
C ILE A 31 9.76 -0.86 -6.64
N PRO A 32 10.23 -0.39 -7.81
CA PRO A 32 11.35 0.54 -7.88
C PRO A 32 10.92 1.93 -7.40
N LEU A 33 11.71 2.53 -6.51
CA LEU A 33 11.55 3.92 -6.05
C LEU A 33 12.49 4.89 -6.77
N CYS A 34 13.52 4.34 -7.40
CA CYS A 34 14.56 5.09 -8.08
C CYS A 34 15.22 4.13 -9.07
N ASP A 35 15.66 4.66 -10.20
CA ASP A 35 16.43 3.92 -11.19
C ASP A 35 17.64 4.74 -11.63
N LEU A 36 18.76 4.07 -11.82
CA LEU A 36 20.01 4.70 -12.24
C LEU A 36 20.21 4.46 -13.73
N PRO A 37 20.60 5.48 -14.50
CA PRO A 37 20.84 5.31 -15.92
C PRO A 37 22.03 4.37 -16.16
N GLU A 38 21.81 3.31 -16.94
CA GLU A 38 22.86 2.34 -17.29
C GLU A 38 23.58 2.69 -18.61
N ASP A 39 22.87 3.33 -19.56
CA ASP A 39 23.38 3.57 -20.92
C ASP A 39 24.03 4.95 -21.10
N GLU A 40 23.28 6.03 -20.83
CA GLU A 40 23.73 7.41 -21.04
C GLU A 40 23.60 8.25 -19.76
N PRO A 41 24.58 9.13 -19.47
CA PRO A 41 24.50 10.01 -18.32
C PRO A 41 23.37 11.03 -18.49
N ILE A 42 22.49 11.11 -17.51
CA ILE A 42 21.42 12.11 -17.43
C ILE A 42 21.83 13.27 -16.52
N THR A 43 21.18 14.41 -16.69
CA THR A 43 21.38 15.55 -15.80
C THR A 43 20.72 15.31 -14.43
N PRO A 44 21.18 16.00 -13.36
CA PRO A 44 20.52 15.91 -12.06
C PRO A 44 19.03 16.28 -12.08
N GLY A 45 18.63 17.20 -12.97
CA GLY A 45 17.23 17.60 -13.12
C GLY A 45 16.36 16.49 -13.72
N GLU A 46 16.85 15.84 -14.77
CA GLU A 46 16.18 14.68 -15.40
C GLU A 46 16.10 13.50 -14.44
N PHE A 47 17.17 13.22 -13.68
CA PHE A 47 17.16 12.19 -12.64
C PHE A 47 16.12 12.46 -11.56
N LEU A 48 16.04 13.71 -11.08
CA LEU A 48 15.08 14.09 -10.05
C LEU A 48 13.64 13.93 -10.56
N GLN A 49 13.37 14.39 -11.78
CA GLN A 49 12.05 14.24 -12.40
C GLN A 49 11.67 12.76 -12.53
N HIS A 50 12.56 11.93 -13.07
CA HIS A 50 12.31 10.49 -13.23
C HIS A 50 12.05 9.79 -11.88
N THR A 51 12.84 10.15 -10.86
CA THR A 51 12.67 9.62 -9.50
C THR A 51 11.34 10.05 -8.88
N GLN A 52 10.90 11.30 -9.10
CA GLN A 52 9.59 11.77 -8.64
C GLN A 52 8.44 11.00 -9.30
N GLU A 53 8.52 10.76 -10.60
CA GLU A 53 7.53 9.96 -11.33
C GLU A 53 7.48 8.51 -10.82
N LEU A 54 8.64 7.88 -10.60
CA LEU A 54 8.74 6.54 -10.03
C LEU A 54 8.16 6.47 -8.60
N CYS A 55 8.50 7.41 -7.72
CA CYS A 55 7.96 7.47 -6.36
C CYS A 55 6.43 7.65 -6.36
N ASN A 56 5.90 8.49 -7.24
CA ASN A 56 4.45 8.67 -7.37
C ASN A 56 3.74 7.41 -7.86
N TYR A 57 4.33 6.71 -8.83
CA TYR A 57 3.83 5.42 -9.27
C TYR A 57 3.90 4.37 -8.15
N ALA A 58 5.04 4.26 -7.48
CA ALA A 58 5.29 3.31 -6.43
C ALA A 58 4.33 3.50 -5.25
N SER A 59 4.11 4.75 -4.82
CA SER A 59 3.16 5.09 -3.77
C SER A 59 1.77 4.50 -4.05
N LYS A 60 1.23 4.74 -5.25
CA LYS A 60 -0.07 4.21 -5.68
C LYS A 60 -0.09 2.69 -5.70
N GLN A 61 0.97 2.05 -6.21
CA GLN A 61 1.05 0.59 -6.24
C GLN A 61 1.13 -0.03 -4.84
N ILE A 62 1.94 0.54 -3.96
CA ILE A 62 2.09 0.09 -2.57
C ILE A 62 0.75 0.24 -1.84
N GLN A 63 0.04 1.34 -2.03
CA GLN A 63 -1.27 1.56 -1.41
C GLN A 63 -2.29 0.49 -1.83
N ILE A 64 -2.45 0.26 -3.14
CA ILE A 64 -3.37 -0.76 -3.67
C ILE A 64 -3.01 -2.15 -3.12
N LYS A 65 -1.72 -2.50 -3.14
CA LYS A 65 -1.25 -3.79 -2.64
C LYS A 65 -1.46 -3.94 -1.14
N SER A 66 -1.26 -2.87 -0.37
CA SER A 66 -1.51 -2.87 1.08
C SER A 66 -2.99 -3.13 1.39
N HIS A 67 -3.90 -2.53 0.62
CA HIS A 67 -5.33 -2.82 0.72
C HIS A 67 -5.65 -4.29 0.41
N HIS A 68 -5.04 -4.89 -0.62
CA HIS A 68 -5.25 -6.31 -0.91
C HIS A 68 -4.78 -7.23 0.22
N VAL A 69 -3.69 -6.86 0.90
CA VAL A 69 -3.20 -7.59 2.08
C VAL A 69 -4.19 -7.44 3.22
N GLU A 70 -4.69 -6.23 3.47
CA GLU A 70 -5.72 -5.97 4.48
C GLU A 70 -6.95 -6.85 4.27
N ASP A 71 -7.53 -6.85 3.05
CA ASP A 71 -8.65 -7.71 2.70
C ASP A 71 -8.37 -9.20 2.98
N ALA A 72 -7.16 -9.67 2.66
CA ALA A 72 -6.77 -11.06 2.87
C ALA A 72 -6.61 -11.40 4.37
N VAL A 73 -6.12 -10.45 5.17
CA VAL A 73 -6.01 -10.61 6.63
C VAL A 73 -7.39 -10.66 7.27
N LEU A 74 -8.32 -9.79 6.84
CA LEU A 74 -9.71 -9.82 7.32
C LEU A 74 -10.39 -11.15 6.98
N GLU A 75 -10.18 -11.67 5.77
CA GLU A 75 -10.70 -12.98 5.38
C GLU A 75 -10.13 -14.13 6.22
N VAL A 76 -8.85 -14.06 6.62
CA VAL A 76 -8.28 -15.04 7.56
C VAL A 76 -9.00 -14.98 8.91
N ILE A 77 -9.29 -13.78 9.41
CA ILE A 77 -10.02 -13.62 10.68
C ILE A 77 -11.43 -14.21 10.55
N ASP A 78 -12.14 -13.91 9.47
CA ASP A 78 -13.49 -14.44 9.23
C ASP A 78 -13.50 -15.97 9.11
N LEU A 79 -12.52 -16.57 8.42
CA LEU A 79 -12.41 -18.02 8.29
C LEU A 79 -12.09 -18.74 9.60
N LEU A 80 -11.36 -18.09 10.51
CA LEU A 80 -10.95 -18.68 11.79
C LEU A 80 -11.93 -18.39 12.93
N CYS A 81 -12.60 -17.24 12.89
CA CYS A 81 -13.41 -16.71 13.99
C CYS A 81 -14.89 -16.54 13.65
N GLY A 82 -15.31 -16.59 12.37
CA GLY A 82 -16.67 -16.29 11.94
C GLY A 82 -17.74 -17.10 12.71
N ASP A 83 -17.51 -18.39 12.91
CA ASP A 83 -18.44 -19.26 13.66
C ASP A 83 -18.46 -19.01 15.18
N LEU A 84 -17.43 -18.35 15.72
CA LEU A 84 -17.32 -18.00 17.14
C LEU A 84 -17.99 -16.66 17.45
N ILE A 85 -18.08 -15.76 16.45
CA ILE A 85 -18.67 -14.43 16.57
C ILE A 85 -20.21 -14.52 16.56
N ASP A 86 -20.79 -15.49 15.84
CA ASP A 86 -22.25 -15.67 15.74
C ASP A 86 -22.90 -16.52 16.86
N LYS A 87 -22.10 -17.20 17.71
CA LYS A 87 -22.62 -18.13 18.75
C LYS A 87 -22.72 -17.54 20.16
N ASN A 88 -22.17 -16.35 20.39
CA ASN A 88 -22.35 -15.61 21.64
C ASN A 88 -23.34 -14.48 21.39
N GLY A 89 -24.64 -14.80 21.44
CA GLY A 89 -25.76 -13.87 21.33
C GLY A 89 -25.89 -12.84 22.46
N ASP A 90 -24.75 -12.39 22.99
CA ASP A 90 -24.61 -11.33 23.97
C ASP A 90 -23.76 -10.26 23.28
N GLY A 91 -24.43 -9.41 22.49
CA GLY A 91 -23.78 -8.48 21.57
C GLY A 91 -22.83 -7.52 22.26
N ASP A 92 -21.53 -7.62 21.93
CA ASP A 92 -20.63 -6.46 21.84
C ASP A 92 -19.24 -6.75 21.21
N LEU A 93 -19.07 -7.82 20.41
CA LEU A 93 -17.87 -7.94 19.56
C LEU A 93 -18.17 -7.43 18.14
N GLN A 94 -18.46 -6.13 18.05
CA GLN A 94 -18.31 -5.43 16.81
C GLN A 94 -16.80 -5.22 16.63
N VAL A 95 -16.11 -6.12 15.92
CA VAL A 95 -14.74 -5.87 15.51
C VAL A 95 -14.81 -4.76 14.47
N GLN A 96 -14.74 -3.53 14.97
CA GLN A 96 -14.63 -2.35 14.14
C GLN A 96 -13.18 -2.34 13.66
N TYR A 97 -12.95 -2.94 12.50
CA TYR A 97 -11.73 -2.72 11.74
C TYR A 97 -11.78 -1.26 11.33
N SER A 98 -11.24 -0.39 12.18
CA SER A 98 -11.00 0.99 11.81
C SER A 98 -10.03 0.93 10.64
N ASN A 99 -10.52 1.17 9.44
CA ASN A 99 -9.69 1.71 8.38
C ASN A 99 -8.91 2.85 9.06
N VAL A 100 -7.59 2.77 9.08
CA VAL A 100 -6.83 4.00 9.27
C VAL A 100 -7.14 4.77 7.99
N ASP A 101 -8.16 5.63 8.04
CA ASP A 101 -8.37 6.67 7.04
C ASP A 101 -7.09 7.50 7.07
N LEU A 102 -6.10 7.06 6.30
CA LEU A 102 -4.98 7.88 5.92
C LEU A 102 -5.57 8.85 4.91
N ASP A 103 -6.19 9.91 5.43
CA ASP A 103 -6.49 11.13 4.69
C ASP A 103 -5.16 11.62 4.10
N PHE A 104 -4.84 11.11 2.91
CA PHE A 104 -3.75 11.61 2.10
C PHE A 104 -4.30 12.88 1.48
N ASP A 105 -4.19 13.98 2.23
CA ASP A 105 -4.27 15.32 1.65
C ASP A 105 -3.33 15.32 0.45
N ASN A 106 -3.92 15.32 -0.74
CA ASN A 106 -3.22 15.44 -1.99
C ASN A 106 -2.77 16.90 -2.05
N ASP A 107 -1.62 17.19 -1.45
CA ASP A 107 -1.02 18.52 -1.43
C ASP A 107 -0.58 18.84 -2.87
N GLU A 108 -1.50 19.43 -3.62
CA GLU A 108 -1.26 20.08 -4.91
C GLU A 108 -0.28 21.24 -4.65
N SER A 109 1.01 20.91 -4.63
CA SER A 109 2.09 21.89 -4.65
C SER A 109 2.10 22.59 -6.01
N ASP A 110 1.24 23.59 -6.17
CA ASP A 110 1.35 24.58 -7.25
C ASP A 110 2.65 25.38 -7.05
N GLY A 111 3.71 24.90 -7.69
CA GLY A 111 4.97 25.62 -7.83
C GLY A 111 4.82 26.79 -8.80
N GLU A 112 4.27 27.92 -8.34
CA GLU A 112 4.42 29.20 -9.04
C GLU A 112 5.87 29.69 -8.89
N ASN A 113 6.68 29.41 -9.91
CA ASN A 113 7.93 30.10 -10.18
C ASN A 113 7.64 31.59 -10.44
N THR A 114 7.88 32.46 -9.46
CA THR A 114 8.06 33.89 -9.72
C THR A 114 9.55 34.22 -9.75
N SER A 115 10.00 34.50 -10.97
CA SER A 115 11.32 35.00 -11.35
C SER A 115 11.81 36.11 -10.42
N VAL A 116 12.98 35.87 -9.81
CA VAL A 116 13.78 36.90 -9.13
C VAL A 116 14.23 37.90 -10.19
N ASN A 117 13.64 39.10 -10.19
CA ASN A 117 14.15 40.22 -10.97
C ASN A 117 15.37 40.80 -10.25
N ASP A 118 16.55 40.30 -10.60
CA ASP A 118 17.79 41.05 -10.45
C ASP A 118 17.76 42.26 -11.39
N SER A 119 17.71 43.45 -10.81
CA SER A 119 18.09 44.68 -11.51
C SER A 119 18.98 45.48 -10.59
N ASN A 120 20.28 45.19 -10.73
CA ASN A 120 21.34 45.95 -10.12
C ASN A 120 21.75 47.12 -11.03
N SER A 121 22.07 48.24 -10.37
CA SER A 121 23.03 49.31 -10.72
C SER A 121 22.44 50.69 -11.10
N PRO A 122 23.20 51.79 -10.92
CA PRO A 122 23.53 52.39 -9.62
C PRO A 122 23.28 53.93 -9.62
N LYS A 123 23.46 54.58 -8.46
CA LYS A 123 23.58 56.05 -8.35
C LYS A 123 24.94 56.54 -8.82
#